data_AF-A0A3C1S8S2-F1
#
_entry.id   AF-A0A3C1S8S2-F1
#
_cell.length_a   1.000
_cell.length_b   1.000
_cell.length_c   1.000
_cell.angle_alpha   90.00
_cell.angle_beta   90.00
_cell.angle_gamma   90.00
#
_symmetry.space_group_name_H-M   'P 1'
#
loop_
_entity.id
_entity.type
_entity.pdbx_description
1 polymer ?
#
loop_
_entity_poly.entity_id
_entity_poly.type
_entity_poly.pdbx_seq_one_letter_code
_entity_poly.pdbx_strand_id
1 'polypeptide(L)'
;GKGDGGLGRIYFEIKDTGPGIRADESEKIFDPFHQTGSYLKKNEGTGLGLSISRKLTELMGGTLTVQSIPGQGAVFRVELELPAFGSYIPESQDASVITDETKIPMSPPCPQDLESLAISAKMGDVQAIRDKAEELMLKDKQLIPFAEELIQLAKEFQMSKIRTFLKLFRKEEQ
;
A
#
# COMPACT_ATOMS: atom_id res chain seq x y z
N GLY A 1 36.37 -5.11 -0.79
CA GLY A 1 36.16 -5.86 0.46
C GLY A 1 34.76 -6.40 0.44
N LYS A 2 34.59 -7.68 0.77
CA LYS A 2 33.33 -8.42 0.79
C LYS A 2 32.42 -7.77 1.85
N GLY A 3 31.32 -7.14 1.42
CA GLY A 3 30.33 -6.61 2.34
C GLY A 3 29.52 -7.78 2.87
N ASP A 4 29.76 -8.18 4.10
CA ASP A 4 28.91 -9.16 4.78
C ASP A 4 27.52 -8.53 4.94
N GLY A 5 26.59 -8.92 4.07
CA GLY A 5 25.19 -8.51 4.09
C GLY A 5 24.51 -9.07 5.34
N GLY A 6 24.73 -8.41 6.48
CA GLY A 6 24.08 -8.76 7.74
C GLY A 6 22.56 -8.65 7.63
N LEU A 7 21.82 -9.40 8.44
CA LEU A 7 20.38 -9.21 8.57
C LEU A 7 20.09 -8.09 9.56
N GLY A 8 19.26 -7.14 9.16
CA GLY A 8 18.66 -6.13 10.01
C GLY A 8 17.27 -6.58 10.47
N ARG A 9 16.99 -6.44 11.76
CA ARG A 9 15.69 -6.74 12.34
C ARG A 9 14.86 -5.46 12.42
N ILE A 10 13.68 -5.47 11.80
CA ILE A 10 12.74 -4.35 11.84
C ILE A 10 11.41 -4.80 12.44
N TYR A 11 10.70 -3.89 13.10
CA TYR A 11 9.34 -4.16 13.54
C TYR A 11 8.43 -2.95 13.33
N PHE A 12 7.15 -3.24 13.15
CA PHE A 12 6.07 -2.26 13.06
C PHE A 12 5.03 -2.57 14.12
N GLU A 13 4.52 -1.52 14.77
CA GLU A 13 3.46 -1.64 15.77
C GLU A 13 2.19 -0.92 15.30
N ILE A 14 1.07 -1.62 15.38
CA ILE A 14 -0.25 -1.07 15.12
C ILE A 14 -0.99 -1.05 16.45
N LYS A 15 -1.30 0.15 16.92
CA LYS A 15 -2.06 0.38 18.15
C LYS A 15 -3.52 0.64 17.80
N ASP A 16 -4.40 -0.22 18.31
CA ASP A 16 -5.84 -0.10 18.23
C ASP A 16 -6.40 0.31 19.60
N THR A 17 -7.40 1.20 19.61
CA THR A 17 -8.09 1.69 20.82
C THR A 17 -9.44 1.01 21.03
N GLY A 18 -9.70 -0.11 20.36
CA GLY A 18 -10.93 -0.87 20.44
C GLY A 18 -11.15 -1.58 21.78
N PRO A 19 -12.09 -2.54 21.85
CA PRO A 19 -12.51 -3.18 23.09
C PRO A 19 -11.44 -4.07 23.74
N GLY A 20 -10.29 -4.28 23.07
CA GLY A 20 -9.27 -5.23 23.50
C GLY A 20 -9.72 -6.69 23.35
N ILE A 21 -8.80 -7.59 23.69
CA ILE A 21 -8.90 -9.03 23.47
C ILE A 21 -8.59 -9.72 24.80
N ARG A 22 -9.37 -10.73 25.16
CA ARG A 22 -9.11 -11.54 26.34
C ARG A 22 -7.89 -12.44 26.11
N ALA A 23 -7.12 -12.69 27.17
CA ALA A 23 -5.91 -13.51 27.07
C ALA A 23 -6.16 -14.93 26.50
N ASP A 24 -7.32 -15.52 26.78
CA ASP A 24 -7.73 -16.84 26.25
C ASP A 24 -8.16 -16.83 24.77
N GLU A 25 -8.30 -15.64 24.19
CA GLU A 25 -8.67 -15.43 22.79
C GLU A 25 -7.51 -14.89 21.95
N SER A 26 -6.44 -14.37 22.58
CA SER A 26 -5.34 -13.68 21.91
C SER A 26 -4.67 -14.48 20.80
N GLU A 27 -4.56 -15.81 20.93
CA GLU A 27 -4.03 -16.65 19.84
C GLU A 27 -5.11 -17.06 18.84
N LYS A 28 -6.34 -17.29 19.29
CA LYS A 28 -7.44 -17.74 18.44
C LYS A 28 -7.86 -16.68 17.43
N ILE A 29 -7.61 -15.39 17.68
CA ILE A 29 -7.90 -14.33 16.70
C ILE A 29 -7.16 -14.49 15.36
N PHE A 30 -6.11 -15.32 15.34
CA PHE A 30 -5.36 -15.64 14.14
C PHE A 30 -5.87 -16.90 13.42
N ASP A 31 -6.84 -17.61 14.02
CA ASP A 31 -7.48 -18.75 13.37
C ASP A 31 -8.45 -18.25 12.27
N PRO A 32 -8.47 -18.89 11.09
CA PRO A 32 -9.40 -18.53 10.03
C PRO A 32 -10.86 -18.59 10.52
N PHE A 33 -11.64 -17.57 10.15
CA PHE A 33 -13.07 -17.45 10.50
C PHE A 33 -13.35 -17.23 11.99
N HIS A 34 -12.33 -17.10 12.83
CA HIS A 34 -12.53 -16.77 14.25
C HIS A 34 -12.91 -15.30 14.41
N GLN A 35 -13.94 -15.04 15.21
CA GLN A 35 -14.43 -13.69 15.50
C GLN A 35 -14.64 -13.55 17.01
N THR A 36 -13.99 -12.55 17.61
CA THR A 36 -14.16 -12.24 19.04
C THR A 36 -15.42 -11.40 19.25
N GLY A 37 -16.40 -11.95 19.97
CA GLY A 37 -17.66 -11.27 20.29
C GLY A 37 -18.74 -12.26 20.71
N SER A 38 -19.72 -11.81 21.47
CA SER A 38 -20.92 -12.62 21.77
C SER A 38 -21.65 -12.97 20.47
N TYR A 39 -22.04 -14.23 20.29
CA TYR A 39 -22.76 -14.80 19.12
C TYR A 39 -23.89 -13.93 18.53
N LEU A 40 -24.44 -13.01 19.32
CA LEU A 40 -25.51 -12.07 18.96
C LEU A 40 -25.06 -10.84 18.16
N LYS A 41 -23.75 -10.56 18.08
CA LYS A 41 -23.18 -9.40 17.40
C LYS A 41 -22.09 -9.89 16.44
N LYS A 42 -22.50 -10.45 15.30
CA LYS A 42 -21.57 -10.67 14.17
C LYS A 42 -21.00 -9.32 13.77
N ASN A 43 -19.70 -9.14 13.97
CA ASN A 43 -19.00 -7.99 13.43
C ASN A 43 -18.94 -8.11 11.90
N GLU A 44 -18.96 -6.99 11.19
CA GLU A 44 -18.79 -6.99 9.74
C GLU A 44 -17.41 -7.57 9.39
N GLY A 45 -17.38 -8.66 8.62
CA GLY A 45 -16.14 -9.32 8.19
C GLY A 45 -16.20 -10.84 8.25
N THR A 46 -15.27 -11.50 7.55
CA THR A 46 -15.18 -12.96 7.48
C THR A 46 -14.29 -13.57 8.56
N GLY A 47 -13.58 -12.77 9.34
CA GLY A 47 -12.57 -13.25 10.29
C GLY A 47 -11.28 -13.76 9.64
N LEU A 48 -11.02 -13.42 8.37
CA LEU A 48 -9.82 -13.92 7.66
C LEU A 48 -8.61 -12.98 7.77
N GLY A 49 -8.81 -11.69 8.04
CA GLY A 49 -7.75 -10.68 7.94
C GLY A 49 -6.49 -11.03 8.76
N LEU A 50 -6.64 -11.30 10.06
CA LEU A 50 -5.50 -11.61 10.94
C LEU A 50 -4.83 -12.95 10.58
N SER A 51 -5.60 -13.97 10.18
CA SER A 51 -5.05 -15.25 9.73
C SER A 51 -4.17 -15.10 8.49
N ILE A 52 -4.61 -14.28 7.52
CA ILE A 52 -3.84 -13.97 6.31
C ILE A 52 -2.59 -13.17 6.67
N SER A 53 -2.71 -12.13 7.50
CA SER A 53 -1.58 -11.30 7.93
C SER A 53 -0.50 -12.11 8.65
N ARG A 54 -0.89 -13.02 9.56
CA ARG A 54 0.05 -13.93 10.23
C ARG A 54 0.75 -14.82 9.20
N LYS A 55 -0.01 -15.42 8.28
CA LYS A 55 0.56 -16.30 7.27
C LYS A 55 1.53 -15.59 6.33
N LEU A 56 1.20 -14.38 5.87
CA LEU A 56 2.08 -13.56 5.04
C LEU A 56 3.36 -13.20 5.79
N THR A 57 3.24 -12.81 7.06
CA THR A 57 4.40 -12.47 7.90
C THR A 57 5.32 -13.68 8.09
N GLU A 58 4.78 -14.87 8.35
CA GLU A 58 5.54 -16.12 8.43
C GLU A 58 6.23 -16.48 7.12
N LEU A 59 5.55 -16.30 5.98
CA LEU A 59 6.13 -16.52 4.64
C LEU A 59 7.30 -15.58 4.35
N MET A 60 7.30 -14.39 4.95
CA MET A 60 8.41 -13.43 4.91
C MET A 60 9.52 -13.75 5.93
N GLY A 61 9.43 -14.87 6.66
CA GLY A 61 10.40 -15.25 7.70
C GLY A 61 10.27 -14.45 9.00
N GLY A 62 9.14 -13.76 9.19
CA GLY A 62 8.88 -12.91 10.35
C GLY A 62 7.91 -13.50 11.37
N THR A 63 7.47 -12.66 12.29
CA THR A 63 6.47 -13.01 13.32
C THR A 63 5.44 -11.90 13.51
N LEU A 64 4.16 -12.27 13.68
CA LEU A 64 3.08 -11.37 14.06
C LEU A 64 2.54 -11.75 15.45
N THR A 65 2.65 -10.83 16.40
CA THR A 65 2.19 -10.98 17.79
C THR A 65 1.15 -9.93 18.16
N VAL A 66 0.40 -10.18 19.24
CA VAL A 66 -0.57 -9.24 19.80
C VAL A 66 -0.38 -9.12 21.32
N GLN A 67 -0.49 -7.91 21.83
CA GLN A 67 -0.65 -7.63 23.26
C GLN A 67 -1.94 -6.84 23.43
N SER A 68 -2.80 -7.24 24.36
CA SER A 68 -4.08 -6.58 24.54
C SER A 68 -4.59 -6.74 25.97
N ILE A 69 -5.30 -5.72 26.44
CA ILE A 69 -6.02 -5.74 27.71
C ILE A 69 -7.48 -5.38 27.40
N PRO A 70 -8.47 -6.16 27.86
CA PRO A 70 -9.87 -5.81 27.70
C PRO A 70 -10.17 -4.37 28.18
N GLY A 71 -10.83 -3.60 27.33
CA GLY A 71 -11.16 -2.20 27.55
C GLY A 71 -10.04 -1.19 27.28
N GLN A 72 -8.83 -1.62 26.92
CA GLN A 72 -7.68 -0.74 26.67
C GLN A 72 -7.13 -0.84 25.23
N GLY A 73 -7.77 -1.63 24.36
CA GLY A 73 -7.31 -1.84 22.99
C GLY A 73 -6.25 -2.92 22.85
N ALA A 74 -5.54 -2.90 21.72
CA ALA A 74 -4.56 -3.92 21.35
C ALA A 74 -3.37 -3.32 20.61
N VAL A 75 -2.21 -3.95 20.75
CA VAL A 75 -0.99 -3.64 20.00
C VAL A 75 -0.58 -4.87 19.21
N PHE A 76 -0.64 -4.78 17.89
CA PHE A 76 -0.15 -5.81 16.98
C PHE A 76 1.28 -5.46 16.57
N ARG A 77 2.20 -6.41 16.67
CA ARG A 77 3.59 -6.22 16.28
C ARG A 77 3.98 -7.21 15.20
N VAL A 78 4.39 -6.69 14.04
CA VAL A 78 5.04 -7.45 12.96
C VAL A 78 6.54 -7.26 13.09
N GLU A 79 7.30 -8.34 13.10
CA GLU A 79 8.76 -8.36 13.15
C GLU A 79 9.30 -9.12 11.94
N LEU A 80 10.26 -8.53 11.23
CA LEU A 80 10.88 -9.09 10.02
C LEU A 80 12.40 -9.03 10.12
N GLU A 81 13.08 -10.05 9.62
CA GLU A 81 14.52 -10.03 9.38
C GLU A 81 14.77 -9.78 7.89
N LEU A 82 15.33 -8.60 7.57
CA LEU A 82 15.59 -8.19 6.20
C LEU A 82 17.09 -8.04 5.97
N PRO A 83 17.60 -8.30 4.76
CA PRO A 83 18.98 -7.99 4.41
C PRO A 83 19.28 -6.51 4.67
N ALA A 84 20.28 -6.22 5.50
CA ALA A 84 20.82 -4.90 5.67
C ALA A 84 21.64 -4.58 4.41
N PHE A 85 21.03 -3.90 3.46
CA PHE A 85 21.78 -3.26 2.40
C PHE A 85 22.48 -2.04 3.00
N GLY A 86 23.81 -2.01 2.88
CA GLY A 86 24.60 -0.81 3.17
C GLY A 86 24.01 0.36 2.40
N SER A 87 23.97 1.53 3.05
CA SER A 87 23.42 2.81 2.58
C SER A 87 23.05 2.77 1.10
N TYR A 88 21.74 2.77 0.82
CA TYR A 88 21.25 3.09 -0.52
C TYR A 88 21.90 4.41 -0.91
N ILE A 89 22.97 4.34 -1.71
CA ILE A 89 23.44 5.45 -2.51
C ILE A 89 22.45 5.40 -3.67
N PRO A 90 21.43 6.28 -3.73
CA PRO A 90 20.70 6.43 -4.97
C PRO A 90 21.77 6.64 -6.03
N GLU A 91 21.81 5.75 -7.01
CA GLU A 91 22.69 5.89 -8.16
C GLU A 91 22.47 7.32 -8.66
N SER A 92 23.50 8.14 -8.51
CA SER A 92 23.47 9.55 -8.82
C SER A 92 23.31 9.68 -10.32
N GLN A 93 22.07 9.71 -10.79
CA GLN A 93 21.73 10.32 -12.06
C GLN A 93 21.71 11.83 -11.81
N ASP A 94 22.84 12.44 -12.13
CA ASP A 94 23.10 13.87 -12.23
C ASP A 94 22.53 14.76 -11.12
N ALA A 95 23.40 15.05 -10.15
CA ALA A 95 23.31 16.21 -9.28
C ALA A 95 23.54 17.50 -10.08
N SER A 96 22.50 17.95 -10.78
CA SER A 96 22.20 19.35 -11.10
C SER A 96 20.69 19.35 -11.29
N VAL A 97 19.86 19.85 -10.36
CA VAL A 97 19.70 21.26 -10.06
C VAL A 97 19.14 21.41 -8.64
N ILE A 98 19.81 22.23 -7.82
CA ILE A 98 19.21 22.83 -6.62
C ILE A 98 18.40 24.03 -7.12
N THR A 99 17.08 23.89 -7.19
CA THR A 99 16.06 24.94 -6.96
C THR A 99 14.68 24.30 -6.98
N ASP A 100 13.90 24.56 -5.93
CA ASP A 100 12.48 24.92 -5.92
C ASP A 100 11.64 24.63 -7.19
N GLU A 101 10.51 23.96 -7.01
CA GLU A 101 9.43 23.82 -8.01
C GLU A 101 9.83 23.51 -9.46
N THR A 102 10.11 22.25 -9.79
CA THR A 102 9.91 21.76 -11.16
C THR A 102 9.07 20.48 -11.12
N LYS A 103 7.74 20.67 -11.06
CA LYS A 103 6.82 19.73 -11.70
C LYS A 103 7.43 19.43 -13.07
N ILE A 104 7.85 18.19 -13.33
CA ILE A 104 7.93 17.71 -14.70
C ILE A 104 6.55 18.04 -15.29
N PRO A 105 6.44 18.84 -16.37
CA PRO A 105 5.15 19.13 -16.97
C PRO A 105 4.62 17.80 -17.52
N MET A 106 3.84 17.11 -16.69
CA MET A 106 3.15 15.89 -17.06
C MET A 106 2.03 16.32 -17.99
N SER A 107 2.19 16.08 -19.28
CA SER A 107 1.12 16.31 -20.25
C SER A 107 -0.06 15.39 -19.90
N PRO A 108 -1.25 15.93 -19.62
CA PRO A 108 -2.41 15.09 -19.40
C PRO A 108 -2.78 14.33 -20.68
N PRO A 109 -3.25 13.08 -20.58
CA PRO A 109 -3.88 12.42 -21.71
C PRO A 109 -5.19 13.14 -22.08
N CYS A 110 -5.73 12.83 -23.26
CA CYS A 110 -6.94 13.52 -23.71
C CYS A 110 -8.12 13.31 -22.74
N PRO A 111 -9.11 14.22 -22.71
CA PRO A 111 -10.23 14.15 -21.75
C PRO A 111 -11.00 12.82 -21.78
N GLN A 112 -11.08 12.17 -22.95
CA GLN A 112 -11.73 10.87 -23.09
C GLN A 112 -10.97 9.74 -22.39
N ASP A 113 -9.64 9.75 -22.50
CA ASP A 113 -8.76 8.79 -21.80
C ASP A 113 -8.81 9.06 -20.29
N LEU A 114 -8.82 10.33 -19.86
CA LEU A 114 -9.00 10.72 -18.44
C LEU A 114 -10.35 10.27 -17.86
N GLU A 115 -11.45 10.42 -18.58
CA GLU A 115 -12.78 9.99 -18.11
C GLU A 115 -12.85 8.46 -17.98
N SER A 116 -12.28 7.72 -18.93
CA SER A 116 -12.22 6.25 -18.90
C SER A 116 -11.42 5.75 -17.68
N LEU A 117 -10.28 6.40 -17.40
CA LEU A 117 -9.47 6.14 -16.21
C LEU A 117 -10.22 6.49 -14.92
N ALA A 118 -10.96 7.61 -14.90
CA ALA A 118 -11.74 8.03 -13.74
C ALA A 118 -12.92 7.08 -13.44
N ILE A 119 -13.59 6.56 -14.47
CA ILE A 119 -14.64 5.55 -14.33
C ILE A 119 -14.05 4.27 -13.74
N SER A 120 -12.93 3.78 -14.29
CA SER A 120 -12.22 2.59 -13.77
C SER A 120 -11.78 2.79 -12.32
N ALA A 121 -11.26 3.98 -11.99
CA ALA A 121 -10.88 4.33 -10.63
C ALA A 121 -12.07 4.40 -9.65
N LYS A 122 -13.26 4.81 -10.11
CA LYS A 122 -14.50 4.78 -9.30
C LYS A 122 -14.97 3.35 -9.06
N MET A 123 -14.90 2.49 -10.08
CA MET A 123 -15.32 1.09 -10.01
C MET A 123 -14.31 0.19 -9.27
N GLY A 124 -13.08 0.67 -9.06
CA GLY A 124 -12.03 -0.12 -8.37
C GLY A 124 -11.31 -1.11 -9.29
N ASP A 125 -11.44 -0.93 -10.61
CA ASP A 125 -10.83 -1.82 -11.60
C ASP A 125 -9.37 -1.44 -11.83
N VAL A 126 -8.49 -2.01 -11.00
CA VAL A 126 -7.04 -1.74 -11.04
C VAL A 126 -6.42 -2.26 -12.34
N GLN A 127 -6.93 -3.37 -12.89
CA GLN A 127 -6.36 -3.95 -14.09
C GLN A 127 -6.67 -3.08 -15.31
N ALA A 128 -7.92 -2.63 -15.46
CA ALA A 128 -8.29 -1.71 -16.53
C ALA A 128 -7.50 -0.39 -16.49
N ILE A 129 -7.15 0.11 -15.29
CA ILE A 129 -6.31 1.30 -15.13
C ILE A 129 -4.89 1.04 -15.64
N ARG A 130 -4.29 -0.11 -15.31
CA ARG A 130 -2.94 -0.47 -15.76
C ARG A 130 -2.89 -0.67 -17.27
N ASP A 131 -3.83 -1.44 -17.81
CA ASP A 131 -3.91 -1.71 -19.26
C ASP A 131 -4.03 -0.39 -20.03
N LYS A 132 -4.87 0.52 -19.54
CA LYS A 132 -5.04 1.85 -20.17
C LYS A 132 -3.81 2.73 -20.00
N ALA A 133 -3.11 2.68 -18.87
CA ALA A 133 -1.86 3.41 -18.69
C ALA A 133 -0.76 2.93 -19.66
N GLU A 134 -0.62 1.61 -19.84
CA GLU A 134 0.31 1.03 -20.82
C GLU A 134 -0.05 1.43 -22.26
N GLU A 135 -1.35 1.45 -22.61
CA GLU A 135 -1.82 1.96 -23.90
C GLU A 135 -1.39 3.42 -24.14
N LEU A 136 -1.47 4.27 -23.11
CA LEU A 136 -1.06 5.68 -23.22
C LEU A 136 0.45 5.82 -23.45
N MET A 137 1.28 4.97 -22.83
CA MET A 137 2.73 4.95 -23.06
C MET A 137 3.09 4.59 -24.51
N LEU A 138 2.33 3.66 -25.10
CA LEU A 138 2.53 3.24 -26.50
C LEU A 138 2.05 4.31 -27.49
N LYS A 139 1.03 5.08 -27.13
CA LYS A 139 0.40 6.10 -27.98
C LYS A 139 1.25 7.36 -28.11
N ASP A 140 1.84 7.84 -27.01
CA ASP A 140 2.63 9.07 -27.01
C ASP A 140 3.70 9.04 -25.91
N LYS A 141 4.96 9.29 -26.29
CA LYS A 141 6.09 9.37 -25.36
C LYS A 141 5.94 10.48 -24.31
N GLN A 142 5.19 11.55 -24.62
CA GLN A 142 4.92 12.61 -23.65
C GLN A 142 4.00 12.18 -22.52
N LEU A 143 3.24 11.09 -22.70
CA LEU A 143 2.33 10.54 -21.69
C LEU A 143 3.02 9.54 -20.76
N ILE A 144 4.28 9.17 -21.03
CA ILE A 144 5.06 8.23 -20.22
C ILE A 144 5.09 8.66 -18.74
N PRO A 145 5.42 9.93 -18.38
CA PRO A 145 5.46 10.33 -16.97
C PRO A 145 4.10 10.21 -16.27
N PHE A 146 3.00 10.52 -16.97
CA PHE A 146 1.64 10.38 -16.43
C PHE A 146 1.27 8.91 -16.21
N ALA A 147 1.56 8.06 -17.20
CA ALA A 147 1.21 6.65 -17.16
C ALA A 147 2.05 5.87 -16.14
N GLU A 148 3.34 6.18 -16.00
CA GLU A 148 4.23 5.58 -15.00
C GLU A 148 3.74 5.87 -13.58
N GLU A 149 3.37 7.12 -13.28
CA GLU A 149 2.80 7.50 -11.99
C GLU A 149 1.49 6.74 -11.72
N LEU A 150 0.63 6.63 -12.73
CA LEU A 150 -0.63 5.90 -12.61
C LEU A 150 -0.42 4.40 -12.37
N ILE A 151 0.56 3.78 -13.05
CA ILE A 151 0.95 2.38 -12.84
C ILE A 151 1.54 2.18 -11.44
N GLN A 152 2.38 3.10 -10.96
CA GLN A 152 2.96 3.04 -9.63
C GLN A 152 1.88 3.07 -8.55
N LEU A 153 0.96 4.03 -8.64
CA LEU A 153 -0.18 4.12 -7.71
C LEU A 153 -1.08 2.87 -7.78
N ALA A 154 -1.26 2.30 -8.97
CA ALA A 154 -2.02 1.06 -9.16
C ALA A 154 -1.29 -0.17 -8.58
N LYS A 155 0.03 -0.26 -8.69
CA LYS A 155 0.86 -1.33 -8.06
C LYS A 155 0.70 -1.33 -6.55
N GLU A 156 0.64 -0.15 -5.94
CA GLU A 156 0.47 0.03 -4.50
C GLU A 156 -1.00 0.01 -4.03
N PHE A 157 -1.96 -0.30 -4.91
CA PHE A 157 -3.39 -0.30 -4.64
C PHE A 157 -3.92 1.02 -4.04
N GLN A 158 -3.29 2.14 -4.37
CA GLN A 158 -3.59 3.46 -3.79
C GLN A 158 -4.79 4.15 -4.48
N MET A 159 -5.97 3.53 -4.47
CA MET A 159 -7.15 4.02 -5.23
C MET A 159 -7.57 5.46 -4.88
N SER A 160 -7.42 5.88 -3.62
CA SER A 160 -7.71 7.25 -3.19
C SER A 160 -6.72 8.26 -3.78
N LYS A 161 -5.43 7.88 -3.89
CA LYS A 161 -4.41 8.69 -4.54
C LYS A 161 -4.62 8.72 -6.06
N ILE A 162 -4.95 7.60 -6.70
CA ILE A 162 -5.29 7.56 -8.14
C ILE A 162 -6.45 8.52 -8.44
N ARG A 163 -7.53 8.45 -7.67
CA ARG A 163 -8.68 9.35 -7.85
C ARG A 163 -8.31 10.82 -7.66
N THR A 164 -7.45 11.12 -6.69
CA THR A 164 -6.96 12.48 -6.45
C THR A 164 -6.07 12.95 -7.61
N PHE A 165 -5.15 12.11 -8.06
CA PHE A 165 -4.25 12.35 -9.18
C PHE A 165 -5.03 12.65 -10.47
N LEU A 166 -5.99 11.81 -10.85
CA LEU A 166 -6.83 12.04 -12.03
C LEU A 166 -7.66 13.33 -11.93
N LYS A 167 -8.09 13.72 -10.72
CA LYS A 167 -8.81 14.99 -10.50
C LYS A 167 -7.92 16.22 -10.73
N LEU A 168 -6.61 16.13 -10.51
CA LEU A 168 -5.68 17.24 -10.73
C LEU A 168 -5.66 17.64 -12.22
N PHE A 169 -5.61 16.65 -13.11
CA PHE A 169 -5.58 16.87 -14.56
C PHE A 169 -6.94 17.18 -15.19
N ARG A 170 -8.04 16.90 -14.47
CA ARG A 170 -9.39 17.29 -14.90
C ARG A 170 -9.67 18.79 -14.71
N LYS A 171 -8.84 19.51 -13.95
CA LYS A 171 -9.05 20.92 -13.56
C LYS A 171 -8.29 21.95 -14.39
N GLU A 172 -7.41 21.56 -15.30
CA GLU A 172 -6.61 22.50 -16.12
C GLU A 172 -7.28 22.95 -17.43
N GLU A 173 -8.55 22.61 -17.69
CA GLU A 173 -9.32 23.15 -18.82
C GLU A 173 -10.44 24.12 -18.38
N GLN A 174 -10.07 25.27 -17.81
CA GLN A 174 -10.90 26.47 -17.82
C GLN A 174 -10.09 27.69 -18.25
#